data_AF-A0AAV3EJB4-F1
#
_entry.id   AF-A0AAV3EJB4-F1
#
_cell.length_a   1.000
_cell.length_b   1.000
_cell.length_c   1.000
_cell.angle_alpha   90.00
_cell.angle_beta   90.00
_cell.angle_gamma   90.00
#
_symmetry.space_group_name_H-M   'P 1'
#
loop_
_entity.id
_entity.type
_entity.pdbx_description
1 polymer ?
#
loop_
_entity_poly.entity_id
_entity_poly.type
_entity_poly.pdbx_seq_one_letter_code
_entity_poly.pdbx_strand_id
1 'polypeptide(L)'
;MASCKGSNASKNVNLSTDEIYEKIISGVDIPKLEKLGDSEIGSLMAIASSSYDEATFCLSPLNVQATEIALFKFSTKEQEDLIDKGITRRLEDLDATWSRYLPDQYELIKNVKKFSDRNIKGYIIADNAVTIFENLIKVVNNAN
;
A
#
# COMPACT_ATOMS: atom_id res chain seq x y z
N MET A 1 -41.40 -10.86 -19.71
CA MET A 1 -41.15 -9.42 -19.48
C MET A 1 -40.39 -9.25 -18.18
N ALA A 2 -39.62 -8.17 -18.07
CA ALA A 2 -38.82 -7.71 -16.94
C ALA A 2 -37.42 -8.33 -16.77
N SER A 3 -36.45 -7.54 -17.25
CA SER A 3 -35.01 -7.59 -17.05
C SER A 3 -34.64 -7.04 -15.67
N CYS A 4 -33.67 -7.65 -14.99
CA CYS A 4 -32.85 -6.96 -13.99
C CYS A 4 -31.37 -7.19 -14.32
N LYS A 5 -30.90 -6.33 -15.24
CA LYS A 5 -29.52 -5.92 -15.37
C LYS A 5 -29.08 -5.30 -14.04
N GLY A 6 -28.07 -5.88 -13.42
CA GLY A 6 -27.45 -5.39 -12.18
C GLY A 6 -25.99 -5.79 -12.14
N SER A 7 -25.24 -5.49 -13.20
CA SER A 7 -23.78 -5.52 -13.15
C SER A 7 -23.35 -4.40 -12.21
N ASN A 8 -23.12 -4.70 -10.93
CA ASN A 8 -22.29 -3.87 -10.07
C ASN A 8 -20.87 -3.91 -10.64
N ALA A 9 -20.63 -3.14 -11.70
CA ALA A 9 -19.29 -2.81 -12.13
C ALA A 9 -18.73 -1.91 -11.01
N SER A 10 -17.86 -2.47 -10.18
CA SER A 10 -17.14 -1.72 -9.16
C SER A 10 -16.36 -0.61 -9.86
N LYS A 11 -16.78 0.65 -9.69
CA LYS A 11 -16.15 1.80 -10.35
C LYS A 11 -14.77 2.03 -9.77
N ASN A 12 -13.75 2.27 -10.60
CA ASN A 12 -12.41 2.62 -10.15
C ASN A 12 -12.39 3.81 -9.17
N VAL A 13 -11.44 3.79 -8.24
CA VAL A 13 -11.17 4.88 -7.29
C VAL A 13 -10.60 6.09 -8.04
N ASN A 14 -11.28 7.23 -7.93
CA ASN A 14 -10.89 8.49 -8.56
C ASN A 14 -9.88 9.31 -7.77
N LEU A 15 -9.79 9.12 -6.45
CA LEU A 15 -8.77 9.75 -5.61
C LEU A 15 -7.37 9.33 -6.04
N SER A 16 -6.42 10.26 -5.93
CA SER A 16 -4.99 9.98 -6.09
C SER A 16 -4.45 9.15 -4.92
N THR A 17 -3.31 8.47 -5.10
CA THR A 17 -2.68 7.73 -3.99
C THR A 17 -2.26 8.64 -2.83
N ASP A 18 -1.90 9.89 -3.10
CA ASP A 18 -1.56 10.87 -2.06
C ASP A 18 -2.78 11.26 -1.22
N GLU A 19 -3.91 11.55 -1.88
CA GLU A 19 -5.16 11.86 -1.17
C GLU A 19 -5.64 10.67 -0.33
N ILE A 20 -5.49 9.45 -0.84
CA ILE A 20 -5.80 8.24 -0.07
C ILE A 20 -4.86 8.15 1.14
N TYR A 21 -3.55 8.27 0.92
CA TYR A 21 -2.55 8.22 1.98
C TYR A 21 -2.85 9.22 3.11
N GLU A 22 -3.07 10.49 2.78
CA GLU A 22 -3.38 11.54 3.75
C GLU A 22 -4.65 11.22 4.55
N LYS A 23 -5.69 10.70 3.90
CA LYS A 23 -6.96 10.35 4.56
C LYS A 23 -6.83 9.14 5.48
N ILE A 24 -6.05 8.11 5.10
CA ILE A 24 -5.96 6.87 5.89
C ILE A 24 -5.12 7.05 7.16
N ILE A 25 -4.13 7.95 7.14
CA ILE A 25 -3.30 8.27 8.30
C ILE A 25 -3.87 9.40 9.16
N SER A 26 -4.88 10.13 8.68
CA SER A 26 -5.46 11.26 9.39
C SER A 26 -6.01 10.84 10.76
N GLY A 27 -5.52 11.49 11.82
CA GLY A 27 -5.91 11.16 13.21
C GLY A 27 -5.33 9.85 13.75
N VAL A 28 -4.38 9.23 13.04
CA VAL A 28 -3.64 8.04 13.50
C VAL A 28 -2.24 8.47 13.94
N ASP A 29 -1.83 8.02 15.13
CA ASP A 29 -0.45 8.23 15.59
C ASP A 29 0.49 7.29 14.84
N ILE A 30 1.39 7.88 14.05
CA ILE A 30 2.44 7.19 13.28
C ILE A 30 3.72 8.02 13.36
N PRO A 31 4.91 7.39 13.28
CA PRO A 31 6.16 8.13 13.17
C PRO A 31 6.17 8.97 11.89
N LYS A 32 7.07 9.96 11.85
CA LYS A 32 7.30 10.74 10.63
C LYS A 32 7.80 9.81 9.51
N LEU A 33 7.06 9.74 8.42
CA LEU A 33 7.44 8.99 7.22
C LEU A 33 7.91 9.95 6.12
N GLU A 34 8.83 9.48 5.29
CA GLU A 34 9.33 10.16 4.10
C GLU A 34 8.75 9.50 2.85
N LYS A 35 8.21 10.33 1.95
CA LYS A 35 7.67 9.88 0.67
C LYS A 35 8.83 9.67 -0.31
N LEU A 36 8.90 8.50 -0.91
CA LEU A 36 9.90 8.14 -1.90
C LEU A 36 9.56 8.67 -3.30
N GLY A 37 10.59 8.93 -4.10
CA GLY A 37 10.49 9.13 -5.54
C GLY A 37 10.48 7.82 -6.33
N ASP A 38 10.07 7.87 -7.60
CA ASP A 38 9.95 6.70 -8.48
C ASP A 38 11.24 5.87 -8.58
N SER A 39 12.41 6.53 -8.62
CA SER A 39 13.69 5.82 -8.70
C SER A 39 13.98 4.98 -7.44
N GLU A 40 13.56 5.46 -6.28
CA GLU A 40 13.76 4.77 -5.00
C GLU A 40 12.78 3.61 -4.89
N ILE A 41 11.51 3.83 -5.26
CA ILE A 41 10.48 2.77 -5.35
C ILE A 41 10.98 1.64 -6.25
N GLY A 42 11.47 1.98 -7.45
CA GLY A 42 11.97 0.99 -8.39
C GLY A 42 13.18 0.21 -7.88
N SER A 43 14.05 0.87 -7.10
CA SER A 43 15.19 0.22 -6.46
C SER A 43 14.78 -0.76 -5.36
N LEU A 44 13.80 -0.38 -4.52
CA LEU A 44 13.33 -1.20 -3.40
C LEU A 44 12.46 -2.38 -3.83
N MET A 45 11.63 -2.19 -4.87
CA MET A 45 10.65 -3.18 -5.30
C MET A 45 11.07 -3.94 -6.56
N ALA A 46 12.18 -3.53 -7.19
CA ALA A 46 12.64 -4.09 -8.47
C ALA A 46 11.57 -4.03 -9.58
N ILE A 47 10.84 -2.91 -9.65
CA ILE A 47 9.83 -2.62 -10.69
C ILE A 47 10.14 -1.27 -11.35
N ALA A 48 9.68 -1.05 -12.58
CA ALA A 48 9.80 0.26 -13.24
C ALA A 48 8.61 1.17 -12.89
N SER A 49 8.77 2.49 -12.98
CA SER A 49 7.66 3.44 -12.77
C SER A 49 6.51 3.27 -13.76
N SER A 50 6.76 2.66 -14.94
CA SER A 50 5.71 2.27 -15.89
C SER A 50 4.86 1.07 -15.43
N SER A 51 5.17 0.46 -14.28
CA SER A 51 4.47 -0.73 -13.76
C SER A 51 3.21 -0.38 -12.96
N TYR A 52 2.93 0.91 -12.76
CA TYR A 52 1.77 1.45 -12.06
C TYR A 52 1.34 2.77 -12.68
N ASP A 53 0.12 3.22 -12.40
CA ASP A 53 -0.37 4.51 -12.88
C ASP A 53 0.01 5.65 -11.91
N GLU A 54 -0.07 5.37 -10.61
CA GLU A 54 0.31 6.27 -9.53
C GLU A 54 0.85 5.45 -8.35
N ALA A 55 1.77 6.03 -7.58
CA ALA A 55 2.28 5.42 -6.35
C ALA A 55 2.51 6.46 -5.26
N THR A 56 2.16 6.08 -4.02
CA THR A 56 2.56 6.77 -2.81
C THR A 56 3.18 5.75 -1.88
N PHE A 57 4.50 5.82 -1.73
CA PHE A 57 5.27 4.97 -0.83
C PHE A 57 5.96 5.85 0.20
N CYS A 58 5.52 5.75 1.45
CA CYS A 58 6.08 6.48 2.58
C CYS A 58 6.69 5.50 3.60
N LEU A 59 7.93 5.73 4.04
CA LEU A 59 8.61 4.87 5.02
C LEU A 59 9.39 5.67 6.06
N SER A 60 9.69 5.05 7.21
CA SER A 60 10.46 5.72 8.25
C SER A 60 11.92 5.95 7.80
N PRO A 61 12.45 7.18 7.89
CA PRO A 61 13.86 7.46 7.58
C PRO A 61 14.80 6.92 8.67
N LEU A 62 14.25 6.44 9.80
CA LEU A 62 15.03 5.90 10.90
C LEU A 62 15.32 4.42 10.68
N ASN A 63 16.60 4.05 10.71
CA ASN A 63 17.06 2.66 10.54
C ASN A 63 16.66 1.71 11.68
N VAL A 64 15.87 2.17 12.65
CA VAL A 64 15.34 1.39 13.79
C VAL A 64 13.83 1.22 13.73
N GLN A 65 13.18 1.63 12.64
CA GLN A 65 11.74 1.54 12.45
C GLN A 65 11.39 0.89 11.11
N ALA A 66 10.54 -0.12 11.15
CA ALA A 66 10.02 -0.85 10.01
C ALA A 66 8.75 -0.22 9.41
N THR A 67 8.24 0.88 9.98
CA THR A 67 6.98 1.50 9.54
C THR A 67 7.09 1.95 8.09
N GLU A 68 6.21 1.41 7.26
CA GLU A 68 6.08 1.80 5.85
C GLU A 68 4.67 1.52 5.32
N ILE A 69 4.22 2.40 4.42
CA ILE A 69 2.91 2.33 3.78
C ILE A 69 3.12 2.57 2.29
N ALA A 70 2.70 1.61 1.47
CA ALA A 70 2.78 1.71 0.04
C ALA A 70 1.39 1.53 -0.60
N LEU A 71 1.02 2.47 -1.46
CA LEU A 71 -0.23 2.49 -2.22
C LEU A 71 0.11 2.60 -3.71
N PHE A 72 -0.53 1.79 -4.54
CA PHE A 72 -0.37 1.80 -6.00
C PHE A 72 -1.74 1.85 -6.67
N LYS A 73 -1.84 2.63 -7.75
CA LYS A 73 -2.93 2.51 -8.73
C LYS A 73 -2.48 1.71 -9.93
N PHE A 74 -3.41 0.95 -10.51
CA PHE A 74 -3.18 0.20 -11.73
C PHE A 74 -4.43 0.17 -12.59
N SER A 75 -4.25 0.12 -13.91
CA SER A 75 -5.34 0.06 -14.88
C SER A 75 -5.40 -1.28 -15.60
N THR A 76 -4.36 -2.12 -15.45
CA THR A 76 -4.24 -3.39 -16.16
C THR A 76 -3.87 -4.52 -15.21
N LYS A 77 -4.19 -5.75 -15.63
CA LYS A 77 -3.80 -6.95 -14.89
C LYS A 77 -2.28 -7.13 -14.84
N GLU A 78 -1.59 -6.76 -15.91
CA GLU A 78 -0.12 -6.83 -15.98
C GLU A 78 0.55 -5.91 -14.94
N GLN A 79 0.07 -4.66 -14.81
CA GLN A 79 0.52 -3.75 -13.76
C GLN A 79 0.24 -4.32 -12.37
N GLU A 80 -0.97 -4.86 -12.15
CA GLU A 80 -1.32 -5.50 -10.87
C GLU A 80 -0.33 -6.64 -10.50
N ASP A 81 0.02 -7.49 -11.47
CA ASP A 81 0.95 -8.62 -11.26
C ASP A 81 2.38 -8.15 -11.01
N LEU A 82 2.81 -7.05 -11.66
CA LEU A 82 4.12 -6.43 -11.40
C LEU A 82 4.18 -5.83 -9.99
N ILE A 83 3.11 -5.13 -9.56
CA ILE A 83 2.98 -4.59 -8.21
C ILE A 83 3.04 -5.73 -7.17
N ASP A 84 2.32 -6.83 -7.38
CA ASP A 84 2.35 -7.98 -6.47
C ASP A 84 3.75 -8.58 -6.31
N LYS A 85 4.49 -8.72 -7.42
CA LYS A 85 5.88 -9.19 -7.40
C LYS A 85 6.77 -8.23 -6.60
N GLY A 86 6.62 -6.93 -6.83
CA GLY A 86 7.39 -5.91 -6.11
C GLY A 86 7.10 -5.90 -4.61
N ILE A 87 5.82 -5.99 -4.22
CA ILE A 87 5.40 -6.07 -2.81
C ILE A 87 5.96 -7.34 -2.16
N THR A 88 5.87 -8.48 -2.85
CA THR A 88 6.37 -9.76 -2.33
C THR A 88 7.86 -9.68 -2.04
N ARG A 89 8.65 -9.19 -3.01
CA ARG A 89 10.09 -8.99 -2.85
C ARG A 89 10.41 -8.06 -1.69
N ARG A 90 9.76 -6.89 -1.61
CA ARG A 90 10.03 -5.91 -0.54
C ARG A 90 9.78 -6.51 0.85
N LEU A 91 8.71 -7.28 1.00
CA LEU A 91 8.38 -7.91 2.28
C LEU A 91 9.32 -9.08 2.62
N GLU A 92 9.83 -9.82 1.63
CA GLU A 92 10.89 -10.82 1.85
C GLU A 92 12.19 -10.14 2.32
N ASP A 93 12.58 -9.02 1.72
CA ASP A 93 13.77 -8.25 2.12
C ASP A 93 13.63 -7.70 3.55
N LEU A 94 12.44 -7.26 3.93
CA LEU A 94 12.14 -6.80 5.29
C LEU A 94 12.10 -7.93 6.30
N ASP A 95 11.51 -9.08 5.98
CA ASP A 95 11.52 -10.27 6.84
C ASP A 95 12.96 -10.72 7.11
N ALA A 96 13.79 -10.80 6.07
CA ALA A 96 15.20 -11.16 6.17
C ALA A 96 16.03 -10.15 7.00
N THR A 97 15.71 -8.86 6.90
CA THR A 97 16.39 -7.79 7.66
C THR A 97 15.97 -7.82 9.14
N TRP A 98 14.67 -7.75 9.40
CA TRP A 98 14.17 -7.51 10.76
C TRP A 98 14.19 -8.77 11.64
N SER A 99 14.09 -9.96 11.06
CA SER A 99 14.26 -11.23 11.80
C SER A 99 15.60 -11.35 12.52
N ARG A 100 16.61 -10.58 12.08
CA ARG A 100 17.97 -10.61 12.61
C ARG A 100 18.34 -9.35 13.38
N TYR A 101 17.57 -8.27 13.25
CA TYR A 101 17.96 -6.95 13.74
C TYR A 101 17.20 -6.52 14.99
N LEU A 102 15.87 -6.38 14.92
CA LEU A 102 15.04 -5.97 16.06
C LEU A 102 13.74 -6.80 16.09
N PRO A 103 13.52 -7.66 17.12
CA PRO A 103 12.32 -8.49 17.23
C PRO A 103 11.01 -7.72 17.18
N ASP A 104 10.90 -6.58 17.86
CA ASP A 104 9.67 -5.77 17.88
C ASP A 104 9.30 -5.27 16.47
N GLN A 105 10.31 -4.87 15.69
CA GLN A 105 10.11 -4.46 14.31
C GLN A 105 9.78 -5.65 13.41
N TYR A 106 10.33 -6.82 13.70
CA TYR A 106 9.98 -8.05 13.00
C TYR A 106 8.51 -8.41 13.19
N GLU A 107 7.98 -8.28 14.40
CA GLU A 107 6.55 -8.49 14.67
C GLU A 107 5.66 -7.53 13.87
N LEU A 108 6.09 -6.28 13.65
CA LEU A 108 5.38 -5.36 12.74
C LEU A 108 5.35 -5.89 11.30
N ILE A 109 6.46 -6.45 10.80
CA ILE A 109 6.50 -7.09 9.47
C ILE A 109 5.52 -8.26 9.41
N LYS A 110 5.46 -9.12 10.44
CA LYS A 110 4.53 -10.27 10.45
C LYS A 110 3.07 -9.84 10.45
N ASN A 111 2.78 -8.66 11.01
CA ASN A 111 1.42 -8.11 11.10
C ASN A 111 1.02 -7.22 9.91
N VAL A 112 1.81 -7.20 8.83
CA VAL A 112 1.54 -6.46 7.60
C VAL A 112 0.10 -6.65 7.09
N LYS A 113 -0.56 -5.55 6.73
CA LYS A 113 -1.87 -5.58 6.06
C LYS A 113 -1.70 -5.36 4.58
N LYS A 114 -1.76 -6.44 3.80
CA LYS A 114 -1.84 -6.39 2.32
C LYS A 114 -3.28 -6.16 1.89
N PHE A 115 -3.48 -5.46 0.78
CA PHE A 115 -4.81 -5.24 0.23
C PHE A 115 -4.78 -5.12 -1.29
N SER A 116 -5.90 -5.48 -1.91
CA SER A 116 -6.23 -5.21 -3.31
C SER A 116 -7.72 -4.96 -3.39
N ASP A 117 -8.11 -3.75 -3.76
CA ASP A 117 -9.51 -3.36 -3.94
C ASP A 117 -9.65 -2.44 -5.16
N ARG A 118 -10.45 -2.87 -6.13
CA ARG A 118 -10.62 -2.23 -7.44
C ARG A 118 -9.28 -1.99 -8.14
N ASN A 119 -8.90 -0.74 -8.33
CA ASN A 119 -7.67 -0.31 -8.98
C ASN A 119 -6.60 0.14 -7.98
N ILE A 120 -6.76 -0.20 -6.69
CA ILE A 120 -5.84 0.16 -5.60
C ILE A 120 -5.25 -1.10 -4.97
N LYS A 121 -3.93 -1.17 -4.85
CA LYS A 121 -3.21 -2.27 -4.20
C LYS A 121 -2.03 -1.75 -3.38
N GLY A 122 -1.66 -2.47 -2.34
CA GLY A 122 -0.55 -2.07 -1.50
C GLY A 122 -0.45 -2.85 -0.21
N TYR A 123 0.29 -2.28 0.73
CA TYR A 123 0.43 -2.82 2.08
C TYR A 123 0.68 -1.74 3.13
N ILE A 124 0.39 -2.07 4.39
CA ILE A 124 0.58 -1.22 5.56
C ILE A 124 1.37 -1.99 6.62
N ILE A 125 2.52 -1.44 7.03
CA ILE A 125 3.29 -1.85 8.20
C ILE A 125 3.31 -0.67 9.17
N ALA A 126 2.62 -0.80 10.31
CA ALA A 126 2.56 0.21 11.36
C ALA A 126 1.98 -0.42 12.64
N ASP A 127 2.25 0.19 13.79
CA ASP A 127 1.59 -0.21 15.06
C ASP A 127 0.06 -0.15 14.95
N ASN A 128 -0.45 0.88 14.28
CA ASN A 128 -1.88 1.12 14.06
C ASN A 128 -2.40 0.58 12.71
N ALA A 129 -1.77 -0.45 12.14
CA ALA A 129 -2.09 -0.96 10.80
C ALA A 129 -3.56 -1.34 10.60
N VAL A 130 -4.23 -1.86 11.65
CA VAL A 130 -5.66 -2.19 11.60
C VAL A 130 -6.52 -0.94 11.37
N THR A 131 -6.30 0.11 12.17
CA THR A 131 -7.04 1.38 12.04
C THR A 131 -6.81 2.04 10.68
N ILE A 132 -5.56 2.05 10.20
CA ILE A 132 -5.21 2.59 8.88
C ILE A 132 -5.93 1.79 7.78
N PHE A 133 -5.97 0.46 7.90
CA PHE A 133 -6.65 -0.41 6.94
C PHE A 133 -8.18 -0.22 6.96
N GLU A 134 -8.79 -0.02 8.13
CA GLU A 134 -10.21 0.32 8.22
C GLU A 134 -10.52 1.68 7.59
N ASN A 135 -9.64 2.67 7.78
CA ASN A 135 -9.77 3.96 7.11
C ASN A 135 -9.64 3.81 5.58
N LEU A 136 -8.72 2.96 5.11
CA LEU A 136 -8.59 2.64 3.69
C LEU A 136 -9.90 2.11 3.11
N ILE A 137 -10.52 1.12 3.76
CA ILE A 137 -11.80 0.56 3.32
C ILE A 137 -12.88 1.65 3.23
N LYS A 138 -12.96 2.55 4.22
CA LYS A 138 -13.92 3.67 4.21
C LYS A 138 -13.63 4.67 3.09
N VAL A 139 -12.37 5.07 2.90
CA VAL A 139 -11.95 6.02 1.86
C VAL A 139 -12.26 5.46 0.48
N VAL A 140 -11.84 4.22 0.24
CA VAL A 140 -12.09 3.50 -1.00
C VAL A 140 -13.61 3.44 -1.22
N ASN A 141 -14.41 2.86 -0.33
CA ASN A 141 -15.87 2.75 -0.53
C ASN A 141 -16.61 4.07 -0.84
N ASN A 142 -16.09 5.21 -0.39
CA ASN A 142 -16.68 6.53 -0.64
C ASN A 142 -16.14 7.23 -1.90
N ALA A 143 -15.03 6.75 -2.47
CA ALA A 143 -14.45 7.26 -3.71
C ALA A 143 -15.22 6.72 -4.92
N ASN A 144 -16.06 7.58 -5.52
CA ASN A 144 -16.88 7.33 -6.70
C ASN A 144 -16.64 8.36 -7.79
#